data_AF-A0A212DDN2-F1
#
_entry.id   AF-A0A212DDN2-F1
#
_cell.length_a   1.000
_cell.length_b   1.000
_cell.length_c   1.000
_cell.angle_alpha   90.00
_cell.angle_beta   90.00
_cell.angle_gamma   90.00
#
_symmetry.space_group_name_H-M   'P 1'
#
loop_
_entity.id
_entity.type
_entity.pdbx_description
1 polymer ?
#
loop_
_entity_poly.entity_id
_entity_poly.type
_entity_poly.pdbx_seq_one_letter_code
_entity_poly.pdbx_strand_id
1 'polypeptide(L)'
;MAWLAPWSAILPSLAALAVFDASAWACLLCFTSYEERLQICQIFAGLDSPDLGKCEEAFADAFKGLLDTEINYEERGQLHDAFTQMTHSLQEMAAAQGSFRVAFLHAAEKMQKIILQLKEGLQEVTRRFQCRGCYSKVCDLPLDCPVQELTVTRGRQAMFSCTVNFQLPKEEITYSWKFAGGVSRGGASVKGFRRRFMLH
;
A
#
# COMPACT_ATOMS: atom_id res chain seq x y z
N MET A 1 24.53 24.44 64.76
CA MET A 1 23.49 23.46 64.35
C MET A 1 22.31 24.29 63.87
N ALA A 2 21.71 24.14 62.69
CA ALA A 2 21.83 23.22 61.59
C ALA A 2 21.38 23.99 60.32
N TRP A 3 21.97 23.64 59.18
CA TRP A 3 21.58 24.15 57.86
C TRP A 3 20.25 23.51 57.45
N LEU A 4 19.33 24.28 56.87
CA LEU A 4 18.29 23.73 56.00
C LEU A 4 18.12 24.65 54.78
N ALA A 5 18.50 24.10 53.63
CA ALA A 5 18.38 24.69 52.32
C ALA A 5 16.90 24.80 51.90
N PRO A 6 16.53 25.77 51.04
CA PRO A 6 15.23 25.78 50.39
C PRO A 6 15.25 24.76 49.24
N TRP A 7 14.45 23.71 49.37
CA TRP A 7 14.20 22.72 48.33
C TRP A 7 13.42 23.40 47.20
N SER A 8 14.05 23.56 46.04
CA SER A 8 13.39 23.95 44.80
C SER A 8 12.50 22.78 44.33
N ALA A 9 11.19 22.92 44.49
CA ALA A 9 10.23 22.05 43.83
C ALA A 9 10.11 22.46 42.36
N ILE A 10 10.91 21.82 41.50
CA ILE A 10 10.74 21.87 40.05
C ILE A 10 9.46 21.10 39.74
N LEU A 11 8.42 21.80 39.26
CA LEU A 11 7.24 21.19 38.65
C LEU A 11 7.69 20.32 37.46
N PRO A 12 7.27 19.05 37.37
CA PRO A 12 7.28 18.35 36.09
C PRO A 12 6.01 18.74 35.35
N SER A 13 6.14 19.65 34.38
CA SER A 13 5.15 19.86 33.34
C SER A 13 4.99 18.56 32.55
N LEU A 14 3.91 17.81 32.83
CA LEU A 14 3.43 16.72 31.98
C LEU A 14 2.94 17.33 30.67
N ALA A 15 3.83 17.45 29.70
CA ALA A 15 3.45 17.63 28.31
C ALA A 15 2.77 16.34 27.86
N ALA A 16 1.44 16.31 27.94
CA ALA A 16 0.65 15.33 27.22
C ALA A 16 0.90 15.57 25.73
N LEU A 17 1.72 14.72 25.11
CA LEU A 17 1.76 14.60 23.65
C LEU A 17 0.37 14.12 23.23
N ALA A 18 -0.50 15.07 22.88
CA ALA A 18 -1.65 14.78 22.05
C ALA A 18 -1.10 14.23 20.75
N VAL A 19 -1.07 12.90 20.64
CA VAL A 19 -0.99 12.24 19.34
C VAL A 19 -2.24 12.72 18.62
N PHE A 20 -2.09 13.72 17.77
CA PHE A 20 -3.12 14.05 16.81
C PHE A 20 -3.38 12.76 16.04
N ASP A 21 -4.55 12.18 16.27
CA ASP A 21 -5.06 11.02 15.56
C ASP A 21 -5.47 11.45 14.14
N ALA A 22 -4.56 12.12 13.44
CA ALA A 22 -4.68 12.54 12.04
C ALA A 22 -4.66 11.34 11.09
N SER A 23 -4.47 10.13 11.65
CA SER A 23 -4.44 8.89 10.91
C SER A 23 -5.81 8.43 10.43
N ALA A 24 -6.91 9.00 10.92
CA ALA A 24 -8.19 8.31 10.92
C ALA A 24 -8.91 8.11 9.56
N TRP A 25 -8.47 8.66 8.41
CA TRP A 25 -9.12 8.40 7.09
C TRP A 25 -8.09 8.24 5.96
N ALA A 26 -7.05 7.45 6.22
CA ALA A 26 -5.81 7.49 5.47
C ALA A 26 -5.93 7.15 3.96
N CYS A 27 -6.79 6.20 3.54
CA CYS A 27 -6.99 5.96 2.10
C CYS A 27 -7.44 7.21 1.36
N LEU A 28 -8.41 7.95 1.92
CA LEU A 28 -8.91 9.18 1.31
C LEU A 28 -7.76 10.17 1.13
N LEU A 29 -6.89 10.31 2.13
CA LEU A 29 -5.72 11.20 2.08
C LEU A 29 -4.66 10.77 1.07
N CYS A 30 -4.55 9.47 0.78
CA CYS A 30 -3.58 8.99 -0.21
C CYS A 30 -3.96 9.33 -1.65
N PHE A 31 -5.25 9.54 -1.91
CA PHE A 31 -5.79 9.71 -3.26
C PHE A 31 -6.52 11.03 -3.46
N THR A 32 -6.60 11.88 -2.43
CA THR A 32 -7.17 13.23 -2.54
C THR A 32 -6.31 14.23 -1.78
N SER A 33 -6.12 15.39 -2.37
CA SER A 33 -5.44 16.53 -1.73
C SER A 33 -6.36 17.25 -0.75
N TYR A 34 -5.79 18.14 0.07
CA TYR A 34 -6.57 19.03 0.91
C TYR A 34 -7.39 20.02 0.09
N GLU A 35 -6.81 20.58 -0.98
CA GLU A 35 -7.46 21.57 -1.85
C GLU A 35 -8.69 21.00 -2.54
N GLU A 36 -8.62 19.77 -3.05
CA GLU A 36 -9.77 19.10 -3.69
C GLU A 36 -10.93 18.90 -2.71
N ARG A 37 -10.63 18.43 -1.49
CA ARG A 37 -11.65 18.22 -0.45
C ARG A 37 -12.28 19.52 0.01
N LEU A 38 -11.47 20.55 0.20
CA LEU A 38 -11.92 21.90 0.55
C LEU A 38 -12.83 22.46 -0.55
N GLN A 39 -12.45 22.31 -1.83
CA GLN A 39 -13.25 22.76 -2.96
C GLN A 39 -14.61 22.06 -3.00
N ILE A 40 -14.68 20.74 -2.77
CA ILE A 40 -15.96 20.02 -2.67
C ILE A 40 -16.84 20.64 -1.58
N CYS A 41 -16.27 20.88 -0.40
CA CYS A 41 -17.01 21.49 0.71
C CYS A 41 -17.45 22.93 0.46
N GLN A 42 -16.63 23.72 -0.24
CA GLN A 42 -17.00 25.07 -0.66
C GLN A 42 -18.16 25.07 -1.66
N ILE A 43 -18.24 24.07 -2.55
CA ILE A 43 -19.38 23.94 -3.47
C ILE A 43 -20.65 23.54 -2.71
N PHE A 44 -20.56 22.62 -1.74
CA PHE A 44 -21.72 22.19 -0.94
C PHE A 44 -22.23 23.26 0.03
N ALA A 45 -21.33 23.88 0.80
CA ALA A 45 -21.68 24.77 1.90
C ALA A 45 -21.67 26.25 1.51
N GLY A 46 -21.02 26.60 0.40
CA GLY A 46 -20.71 27.98 0.01
C GLY A 46 -19.33 28.42 0.51
N LEU A 47 -18.74 29.40 -0.19
CA LEU A 47 -17.49 30.05 0.20
C LEU A 47 -17.67 30.73 1.56
N ASP A 48 -16.69 30.55 2.46
CA ASP A 48 -16.65 31.15 3.81
C ASP A 48 -17.88 30.85 4.69
N SER A 49 -18.60 29.76 4.39
CA SER A 49 -19.78 29.35 5.13
C SER A 49 -19.42 28.86 6.54
N PRO A 50 -20.25 29.15 7.56
CA PRO A 50 -20.06 28.59 8.91
C PRO A 50 -20.21 27.06 8.93
N ASP A 51 -20.78 26.46 7.88
CA ASP A 51 -20.93 25.02 7.74
C ASP A 51 -19.73 24.34 7.06
N LEU A 52 -18.71 25.10 6.63
CA LEU A 52 -17.53 24.54 5.96
C LEU A 52 -16.79 23.54 6.86
N GLY A 53 -16.55 23.90 8.13
CA GLY A 53 -15.92 22.98 9.10
C GLY A 53 -16.76 21.74 9.37
N LYS A 54 -18.10 21.87 9.37
CA LYS A 54 -19.01 20.72 9.52
C LYS A 54 -19.01 19.83 8.28
N CYS A 55 -18.80 20.40 7.10
CA CYS A 55 -18.65 19.64 5.87
C CYS A 55 -17.35 18.84 5.88
N GLU A 56 -16.23 19.48 6.24
CA GLU A 56 -14.94 18.81 6.34
C GLU A 56 -14.99 17.64 7.34
N GLU A 57 -15.57 17.85 8.53
CA GLU A 57 -15.81 16.83 9.57
C GLU A 57 -16.79 15.73 9.15
N ALA A 58 -17.77 16.03 8.29
CA ALA A 58 -18.65 14.99 7.75
C ALA A 58 -17.97 14.14 6.67
N PHE A 59 -17.13 14.76 5.83
CA PHE A 59 -16.40 14.08 4.76
C PHE A 59 -15.46 13.06 5.40
N ALA A 60 -14.56 13.60 6.20
CA ALA A 60 -13.85 12.94 7.26
C ALA A 60 -14.49 11.67 7.84
N ASP A 61 -15.54 11.84 8.63
CA ASP A 61 -16.15 10.77 9.40
C ASP A 61 -16.70 9.65 8.50
N ALA A 62 -17.24 10.00 7.33
CA ALA A 62 -17.75 9.03 6.38
C ALA A 62 -16.65 8.05 5.89
N PHE A 63 -15.40 8.51 5.79
CA PHE A 63 -14.29 7.72 5.23
C PHE A 63 -13.43 7.01 6.29
N LYS A 64 -13.82 7.07 7.57
CA LYS A 64 -13.13 6.40 8.68
C LYS A 64 -13.07 4.89 8.59
N GLY A 65 -14.06 4.29 7.94
CA GLY A 65 -14.06 2.84 7.68
C GLY A 65 -12.95 2.36 6.74
N LEU A 66 -12.27 3.25 6.00
CA LEU A 66 -11.26 2.88 5.00
C LEU A 66 -9.82 2.94 5.52
N LEU A 67 -9.64 3.17 6.82
CA LEU A 67 -8.36 3.30 7.51
C LEU A 67 -7.32 2.22 7.24
N ASP A 68 -7.68 0.99 7.62
CA ASP A 68 -6.78 -0.16 7.66
C ASP A 68 -6.89 -0.97 6.38
N THR A 69 -7.22 -0.30 5.28
CA THR A 69 -7.30 -0.93 3.97
C THR A 69 -5.89 -1.21 3.45
N GLU A 70 -5.65 -2.48 3.17
CA GLU A 70 -4.53 -2.95 2.37
C GLU A 70 -5.07 -3.51 1.04
N ILE A 71 -4.42 -3.14 -0.06
CA ILE A 71 -4.70 -3.63 -1.41
C ILE A 71 -3.40 -4.11 -2.08
N ASN A 72 -3.51 -4.82 -3.20
CA ASN A 72 -2.33 -5.11 -4.02
C ASN A 72 -1.79 -3.79 -4.62
N TYR A 73 -0.47 -3.64 -4.68
CA TYR A 73 0.16 -2.44 -5.27
C TYR A 73 -0.25 -2.20 -6.72
N GLU A 74 -0.49 -3.26 -7.50
CA GLU A 74 -0.92 -3.15 -8.90
C GLU A 74 -2.32 -2.53 -9.03
N GLU A 75 -3.17 -2.73 -8.03
CA GLU A 75 -4.54 -2.20 -7.98
C GLU A 75 -4.59 -0.73 -7.53
N ARG A 76 -3.45 -0.16 -7.09
CA ARG A 76 -3.36 1.24 -6.66
C ARG A 76 -3.84 2.21 -7.75
N GLY A 77 -3.58 1.90 -9.02
CA GLY A 77 -4.05 2.71 -10.15
C GLY A 77 -5.58 2.72 -10.24
N GLN A 78 -6.20 1.55 -10.15
CA GLN A 78 -7.67 1.43 -10.16
C GLN A 78 -8.30 2.15 -8.97
N LEU A 79 -7.68 2.07 -7.80
CA LEU A 79 -8.16 2.78 -6.61
C LEU A 79 -8.02 4.30 -6.78
N HIS A 80 -6.92 4.79 -7.36
CA HIS A 80 -6.74 6.21 -7.68
C HIS A 80 -7.83 6.73 -8.63
N ASP A 81 -8.12 5.99 -9.70
CA ASP A 81 -9.15 6.36 -10.67
C ASP A 81 -10.55 6.36 -10.02
N ALA A 82 -10.82 5.41 -9.13
CA ALA A 82 -12.07 5.37 -8.37
C ALA A 82 -12.25 6.59 -7.46
N PHE A 83 -11.20 7.02 -6.74
CA PHE A 83 -11.23 8.23 -5.93
C PHE A 83 -11.38 9.50 -6.78
N THR A 84 -10.73 9.53 -7.95
CA THR A 84 -10.88 10.64 -8.91
C THR A 84 -12.34 10.75 -9.38
N GLN A 85 -12.96 9.63 -9.76
CA GLN A 85 -14.36 9.58 -10.17
C GLN A 85 -15.31 9.96 -9.02
N MET A 86 -15.01 9.53 -7.80
CA MET A 86 -15.77 9.88 -6.61
C MET A 86 -15.76 11.40 -6.37
N THR A 87 -14.59 12.04 -6.44
CA THR A 87 -14.45 13.50 -6.32
C THR A 87 -15.31 14.23 -7.34
N HIS A 88 -15.27 13.82 -8.62
CA HIS A 88 -16.12 14.41 -9.65
C HIS A 88 -17.63 14.22 -9.36
N SER A 89 -18.04 13.02 -8.95
CA SER A 89 -19.44 12.76 -8.60
C SER A 89 -19.93 13.59 -7.42
N LEU A 90 -19.07 13.82 -6.41
CA LEU A 90 -19.37 14.71 -5.29
C LEU A 90 -19.54 16.16 -5.74
N GLN A 91 -18.69 16.64 -6.65
CA GLN A 91 -18.81 17.99 -7.22
C GLN A 91 -20.13 18.18 -7.99
N GLU A 92 -20.54 17.18 -8.78
CA GLU A 92 -21.83 17.21 -9.49
C GLU A 92 -23.03 17.24 -8.53
N MET A 93 -23.01 16.40 -7.48
CA MET A 93 -24.05 16.40 -6.45
C MET A 93 -24.09 17.72 -5.66
N ALA A 94 -22.93 18.32 -5.40
CA ALA A 94 -22.84 19.61 -4.74
C ALA A 94 -23.44 20.72 -5.60
N ALA A 95 -23.14 20.73 -6.91
CA ALA A 95 -23.74 21.67 -7.86
C ALA A 95 -25.27 21.52 -7.97
N ALA A 96 -25.79 20.30 -7.78
CA ALA A 96 -27.22 20.00 -7.70
C ALA A 96 -27.87 20.33 -6.34
N GLN A 97 -27.14 21.01 -5.42
CA GLN A 97 -27.60 21.37 -4.07
C GLN A 97 -27.99 20.16 -3.21
N GLY A 98 -27.30 19.03 -3.37
CA GLY A 98 -27.47 17.85 -2.52
C GLY A 98 -26.96 18.07 -1.09
N SER A 99 -27.43 17.25 -0.15
CA SER A 99 -26.89 17.23 1.21
C SER A 99 -25.51 16.58 1.25
N PHE A 100 -24.49 17.31 1.70
CA PHE A 100 -23.11 16.78 1.81
C PHE A 100 -23.03 15.55 2.72
N ARG A 101 -23.80 15.49 3.81
CA ARG A 101 -23.81 14.34 4.72
C ARG A 101 -24.24 13.05 4.02
N VAL A 102 -25.32 13.12 3.24
CA VAL A 102 -25.85 11.96 2.50
C VAL A 102 -24.90 11.59 1.36
N ALA A 103 -24.37 12.60 0.64
CA ALA A 103 -23.44 12.40 -0.46
C ALA A 103 -22.15 11.68 0.00
N PHE A 104 -21.55 12.12 1.11
CA PHE A 104 -20.33 11.49 1.63
C PHE A 104 -20.55 10.07 2.13
N LEU A 105 -21.65 9.80 2.82
CA LEU A 105 -22.00 8.43 3.25
C LEU A 105 -22.14 7.50 2.04
N HIS A 106 -22.88 7.92 1.01
CA HIS A 106 -23.06 7.11 -0.19
C HIS A 106 -21.75 6.89 -0.96
N ALA A 107 -20.92 7.93 -1.05
CA ALA A 107 -19.59 7.83 -1.65
C ALA A 107 -18.70 6.85 -0.89
N ALA A 108 -18.67 6.92 0.44
CA ALA A 108 -17.90 6.02 1.28
C ALA A 108 -18.34 4.55 1.12
N GLU A 109 -19.66 4.29 1.12
CA GLU A 109 -20.20 2.94 0.87
C GLU A 109 -19.79 2.39 -0.51
N LYS A 110 -19.81 3.23 -1.54
CA LYS A 110 -19.39 2.85 -2.89
C LYS A 110 -17.89 2.52 -2.93
N MET A 111 -17.06 3.35 -2.30
CA MET A 111 -15.62 3.11 -2.23
C MET A 111 -15.28 1.84 -1.43
N GLN A 112 -16.01 1.56 -0.34
CA GLN A 112 -15.84 0.33 0.42
C GLN A 112 -16.12 -0.92 -0.43
N LYS A 113 -17.18 -0.89 -1.26
CA LYS A 113 -17.49 -1.98 -2.19
C LYS A 113 -16.40 -2.19 -3.23
N ILE A 114 -15.87 -1.11 -3.81
CA ILE A 114 -14.77 -1.19 -4.79
C ILE A 114 -13.55 -1.84 -4.13
N ILE A 115 -13.16 -1.38 -2.94
CA ILE A 115 -12.03 -1.93 -2.20
C ILE A 115 -12.21 -3.43 -1.89
N LEU A 116 -13.42 -3.86 -1.53
CA LEU A 116 -13.70 -5.28 -1.29
C LEU A 116 -13.53 -6.12 -2.55
N GLN A 117 -13.94 -5.60 -3.72
CA GLN A 117 -13.78 -6.31 -4.99
C GLN A 117 -12.31 -6.41 -5.42
N LEU A 118 -11.48 -5.40 -5.13
CA LEU A 118 -10.03 -5.47 -5.36
C LEU A 118 -9.38 -6.54 -4.47
N LYS A 119 -9.82 -6.67 -3.21
CA LYS A 119 -9.31 -7.72 -2.31
C LYS A 119 -9.57 -9.16 -2.78
N GLU A 120 -10.57 -9.38 -3.63
CA GLU A 120 -10.91 -10.71 -4.18
C GLU A 120 -10.03 -11.11 -5.39
N GLY A 121 -9.16 -10.20 -5.86
CA GLY A 121 -8.17 -10.44 -6.91
C GLY A 121 -6.98 -11.30 -6.42
N LEU A 122 -6.98 -12.58 -6.79
CA LEU A 122 -5.97 -13.56 -6.36
C LEU A 122 -4.60 -13.33 -7.02
N GLN A 123 -3.71 -12.61 -6.32
CA GLN A 123 -2.26 -12.83 -6.40
C GLN A 123 -1.60 -12.45 -5.07
N GLU A 124 -1.48 -13.43 -4.17
CA GLU A 124 -1.06 -13.26 -2.77
C GLU A 124 0.42 -12.90 -2.55
N VAL A 125 1.24 -12.80 -3.61
CA VAL A 125 2.72 -12.86 -3.50
C VAL A 125 3.41 -11.54 -3.88
N THR A 126 2.66 -10.47 -4.15
CA THR A 126 3.24 -9.20 -4.64
C THR A 126 2.98 -8.04 -3.68
N ARG A 127 3.89 -7.06 -3.72
CA ARG A 127 3.94 -5.80 -2.94
C ARG A 127 2.54 -5.29 -2.57
N ARG A 128 2.30 -5.03 -1.28
CA ARG A 128 1.03 -4.47 -0.77
C ARG A 128 1.11 -2.96 -0.64
N PHE A 129 0.01 -2.26 -0.90
CA PHE A 129 -0.13 -0.83 -0.62
C PHE A 129 -0.94 -0.64 0.67
N GLN A 130 -0.40 0.15 1.60
CA GLN A 130 -1.00 0.43 2.90
C GLN A 130 -1.56 1.85 2.90
N CYS A 131 -2.87 1.98 3.04
CA CYS A 131 -3.52 3.29 3.10
C CYS A 131 -3.10 4.08 4.33
N ARG A 132 -2.86 3.43 5.49
CA ARG A 132 -2.48 4.11 6.74
C ARG A 132 -1.31 5.09 6.62
N GLY A 133 -0.35 4.83 5.71
CA GLY A 133 0.81 5.69 5.50
C GLY A 133 1.09 6.04 4.03
N CYS A 134 0.17 5.75 3.12
CA CYS A 134 0.31 5.98 1.68
C CYS A 134 1.63 5.45 1.08
N TYR A 135 2.11 4.32 1.60
CA TYR A 135 3.32 3.66 1.10
C TYR A 135 3.02 2.22 0.73
N SER A 136 3.95 1.65 -0.03
CA SER A 136 3.89 0.25 -0.40
C SER A 136 4.97 -0.52 0.33
N LYS A 137 4.56 -1.60 0.98
CA LYS A 137 5.46 -2.55 1.63
C LYS A 137 5.64 -3.72 0.69
N VAL A 138 6.88 -3.96 0.27
CA VAL A 138 7.22 -5.23 -0.36
C VAL A 138 7.08 -6.28 0.73
N CYS A 139 6.26 -7.30 0.50
CA CYS A 139 6.25 -8.46 1.39
C CYS A 139 7.65 -9.06 1.32
N ASP A 140 8.32 -9.20 2.47
CA ASP A 140 9.55 -9.97 2.58
C ASP A 140 9.19 -11.44 2.34
N LEU A 141 9.05 -11.82 1.08
CA LEU A 141 9.03 -13.22 0.70
C LEU A 141 10.40 -13.78 1.08
N PRO A 142 10.51 -14.98 1.66
CA PRO A 142 11.80 -15.54 2.00
C PRO A 142 12.69 -15.55 0.76
N LEU A 143 13.80 -14.82 0.84
CA LEU A 143 14.86 -14.81 -0.16
C LEU A 143 15.27 -16.25 -0.45
N ASP A 144 15.13 -16.61 -1.73
CA ASP A 144 15.71 -17.74 -2.45
C ASP A 144 15.64 -19.14 -1.80
N CYS A 145 15.37 -20.13 -2.64
CA CYS A 145 15.56 -21.54 -2.30
C CYS A 145 16.91 -21.72 -1.58
N PRO A 146 16.97 -22.48 -0.47
CA PRO A 146 18.23 -22.66 0.24
C PRO A 146 19.31 -23.18 -0.73
N VAL A 147 20.51 -22.58 -0.69
CA VAL A 147 21.62 -23.02 -1.53
C VAL A 147 21.96 -24.46 -1.19
N GLN A 148 21.82 -25.34 -2.17
CA GLN A 148 22.14 -26.76 -2.05
C GLN A 148 23.41 -27.08 -2.84
N GLU A 149 24.37 -27.73 -2.19
CA GLU A 149 25.51 -28.33 -2.86
C GLU A 149 25.11 -29.72 -3.38
N LEU A 150 25.21 -29.93 -4.69
CA LEU A 150 24.84 -31.20 -5.33
C LEU A 150 26.08 -31.88 -5.89
N THR A 151 26.40 -33.07 -5.39
CA THR A 151 27.44 -33.93 -5.96
C THR A 151 26.79 -34.95 -6.89
N VAL A 152 27.16 -34.93 -8.17
CA VAL A 152 26.58 -35.83 -9.18
C VAL A 152 27.69 -36.60 -9.87
N THR A 153 27.56 -37.93 -9.92
CA THR A 153 28.50 -38.80 -10.62
C THR A 153 28.46 -38.55 -12.13
N ARG A 154 29.63 -38.55 -12.76
CA ARG A 154 29.77 -38.38 -14.22
C ARG A 154 28.88 -39.38 -14.97
N GLY A 155 28.10 -38.86 -15.93
CA GLY A 155 27.16 -39.66 -16.73
C GLY A 155 25.75 -39.78 -16.14
N ARG A 156 25.51 -39.27 -14.92
CA ARG A 156 24.18 -39.18 -14.31
C ARG A 156 23.56 -37.79 -14.50
N GLN A 157 22.24 -37.72 -14.41
CA GLN A 157 21.48 -36.48 -14.48
C GLN A 157 21.58 -35.70 -13.16
N ALA A 158 21.81 -34.39 -13.26
CA ALA A 158 21.68 -33.47 -12.14
C ALA A 158 20.24 -32.92 -12.10
N MET A 159 19.62 -32.95 -10.92
CA MET A 159 18.28 -32.44 -10.70
C MET A 159 18.32 -31.36 -9.63
N PHE A 160 17.87 -30.15 -9.98
CA PHE A 160 17.75 -29.03 -9.07
C PHE A 160 16.30 -28.95 -8.61
N SER A 161 16.09 -28.82 -7.30
CA SER A 161 14.75 -28.68 -6.75
C SER A 161 14.71 -27.45 -5.85
N CYS A 162 13.63 -26.68 -5.98
CA CYS A 162 13.32 -25.58 -5.10
C CYS A 162 11.98 -25.88 -4.44
N THR A 163 12.02 -26.21 -3.14
CA THR A 163 10.82 -26.36 -2.32
C THR A 163 10.74 -25.14 -1.43
N VAL A 164 9.73 -24.33 -1.67
CA VAL A 164 9.42 -23.12 -0.88
C VAL A 164 8.02 -23.25 -0.31
N ASN A 165 7.75 -22.50 0.76
CA ASN A 165 6.47 -22.56 1.48
C ASN A 165 5.37 -21.73 0.80
N PHE A 166 5.55 -21.33 -0.46
CA PHE A 166 4.60 -20.56 -1.26
C PHE A 166 4.46 -21.16 -2.66
N GLN A 167 3.36 -20.88 -3.36
CA GLN A 167 3.14 -21.42 -4.70
C GLN A 167 4.06 -20.72 -5.71
N LEU A 168 4.91 -21.51 -6.37
CA LEU A 168 5.70 -21.05 -7.52
C LEU A 168 4.83 -21.09 -8.78
N PRO A 169 4.88 -20.05 -9.65
CA PRO A 169 4.21 -20.09 -10.94
C PRO A 169 4.74 -21.28 -11.76
N LYS A 170 3.83 -22.15 -12.21
CA LYS A 170 4.17 -23.43 -12.84
C LYS A 170 4.86 -23.25 -14.19
N GLU A 171 4.67 -22.11 -14.84
CA GLU A 171 5.14 -21.83 -16.19
C GLU A 171 6.49 -21.07 -16.28
N GLU A 172 7.05 -20.56 -15.18
CA GLU A 172 8.18 -19.58 -15.23
C GLU A 172 9.44 -19.96 -14.42
N ILE A 173 9.69 -21.25 -14.16
CA ILE A 173 10.94 -21.64 -13.49
C ILE A 173 12.11 -21.54 -14.48
N THR A 174 12.92 -20.48 -14.34
CA THR A 174 14.11 -20.24 -15.16
C THR A 174 15.39 -20.61 -14.41
N TYR A 175 16.19 -21.51 -14.98
CA TYR A 175 17.51 -21.86 -14.47
C TYR A 175 18.59 -20.98 -15.10
N SER A 176 19.43 -20.35 -14.29
CA SER A 176 20.58 -19.56 -14.73
C SER A 176 21.89 -20.10 -14.17
N TRP A 177 22.97 -19.96 -14.93
CA TRP A 177 24.30 -20.41 -14.53
C TRP A 177 25.16 -19.20 -14.19
N LYS A 178 25.66 -19.13 -12.96
CA LYS A 178 26.63 -18.13 -12.53
C LYS A 178 28.01 -18.76 -12.48
N PHE A 179 28.89 -18.29 -13.35
CA PHE A 179 30.30 -18.65 -13.32
C PHE A 179 31.06 -17.63 -12.46
N ALA A 180 32.12 -18.05 -11.79
CA ALA A 180 33.01 -17.11 -11.10
C ALA A 180 33.57 -16.10 -12.13
N GLY A 181 33.32 -14.81 -11.89
CA GLY A 181 33.64 -13.76 -12.86
C GLY A 181 35.10 -13.29 -12.78
N GLY A 182 35.85 -13.45 -13.87
CA GLY A 182 37.18 -12.87 -14.04
C GLY A 182 38.01 -13.43 -15.19
N VAL A 183 37.51 -13.41 -16.44
CA VAL A 183 38.39 -13.54 -17.63
C VAL A 183 38.03 -12.48 -18.66
N SER A 184 38.91 -11.49 -18.77
CA SER A 184 38.88 -10.49 -19.84
C SER A 184 39.52 -11.05 -21.11
N ARG A 185 38.79 -10.88 -22.22
CA ARG A 185 39.20 -10.84 -23.65
C ARG A 185 39.56 -12.16 -24.35
N GLY A 186 38.72 -12.50 -25.33
CA GLY A 186 39.06 -13.41 -26.43
C GLY A 186 37.79 -14.07 -26.96
N GLY A 187 37.32 -13.67 -28.14
CA GLY A 187 35.97 -13.96 -28.63
C GLY A 187 35.61 -15.44 -28.69
N ALA A 188 34.43 -15.78 -28.17
CA ALA A 188 33.66 -16.93 -28.59
C ALA A 188 32.18 -16.65 -28.31
N SER A 189 31.40 -16.61 -29.39
CA SER A 189 29.94 -16.50 -29.37
C SER A 189 29.34 -17.63 -28.52
N VAL A 190 28.75 -17.29 -27.37
CA VAL A 190 28.04 -18.25 -26.52
C VAL A 190 26.69 -18.54 -27.18
N LYS A 191 26.63 -19.63 -27.96
CA LYS A 191 25.36 -20.18 -28.44
C LYS A 191 24.54 -20.65 -27.24
N GLY A 192 23.42 -20.00 -26.98
CA GLY A 192 22.45 -20.38 -25.95
C GLY A 192 21.98 -21.82 -26.17
N PHE A 193 22.29 -22.70 -25.22
CA PHE A 193 21.87 -24.09 -25.25
C PHE A 193 20.48 -24.20 -24.59
N ARG A 194 19.40 -24.06 -25.36
CA ARG A 194 18.04 -24.40 -24.89
C ARG A 194 17.90 -25.93 -24.89
N ARG A 195 17.98 -26.58 -23.72
CA ARG A 195 17.37 -27.91 -23.54
C ARG A 195 15.97 -27.73 -22.99
N ARG A 196 14.98 -28.22 -23.73
CA ARG A 196 13.60 -28.38 -23.27
C ARG A 196 13.56 -29.67 -22.44
N PHE A 197 13.34 -29.56 -21.14
CA PHE A 197 13.01 -30.72 -20.30
C PHE A 197 11.49 -30.75 -20.11
N MET A 198 10.85 -31.87 -20.49
CA MET A 198 9.45 -32.13 -20.14
C MET A 198 9.37 -32.42 -18.64
N LEU A 199 8.42 -31.80 -17.97
CA LEU A 199 7.97 -32.17 -16.62
C LEU A 199 6.85 -33.21 -16.76
N HIS A 200 6.90 -34.26 -15.94
CA HIS A 200 5.78 -35.17 -15.68
C HIS A 200 5.05 -34.71 -14.43
#